data_AF-X0SB59-F1
#
_entry.id   AF-X0SB59-F1
#
_cell.length_a   1.000
_cell.length_b   1.000
_cell.length_c   1.000
_cell.angle_alpha   90.00
_cell.angle_beta   90.00
_cell.angle_gamma   90.00
#
_symmetry.space_group_name_H-M   'P 1'
#
loop_
_entity.id
_entity.type
_entity.pdbx_description
1 polymer ?
#
loop_
_entity_poly.entity_id
_entity_poly.type
_entity_poly.pdbx_seq_one_letter_code
_entity_poly.pdbx_strand_id
1 'polypeptide(L)'
;MKKILLFSIICMLIFWFFASNLIAGSASSEIPLIPMKDFFKNPEKISFSLSPDGTYWAFLQPWENRLNIHVQKIEEEKIIRITEATERDIAGYLWANNNRIVYAQDEAGDENYKIYAVDIDGSNRKTLTPFEEVKVQLIDDLENNPDEMLITMNKRDKRFYDVYRININNG
;
A
#
# COMPACT_ATOMS: atom_id res chain seq x y z
N MET A 1 18.45 40.92 -69.02
CA MET A 1 19.35 40.03 -68.24
C MET A 1 19.13 40.13 -66.73
N LYS A 2 19.16 41.32 -66.10
CA LYS A 2 18.98 41.48 -64.63
C LYS A 2 17.68 40.90 -64.05
N LYS A 3 16.54 41.00 -64.75
CA LYS A 3 15.25 40.47 -64.28
C LYS A 3 15.17 38.94 -64.26
N ILE A 4 15.82 38.26 -65.20
CA ILE A 4 15.88 36.79 -65.27
C ILE A 4 16.80 36.24 -64.17
N LEU A 5 17.91 36.94 -63.89
CA LEU A 5 18.81 36.61 -62.79
C LEU A 5 18.13 36.74 -61.42
N LEU A 6 17.34 37.80 -61.23
CA LEU A 6 16.60 38.05 -59.99
C LEU A 6 15.51 36.99 -59.74
N PHE A 7 14.79 36.59 -60.79
CA PHE A 7 13.75 35.55 -60.69
C PHE A 7 14.35 34.17 -60.37
N SER A 8 15.50 33.83 -60.98
CA SER A 8 16.22 32.59 -60.69
C SER A 8 16.69 32.52 -59.23
N ILE A 9 17.23 33.62 -58.69
CA ILE A 9 17.66 33.71 -57.28
C ILE A 9 16.47 33.55 -56.33
N ILE A 10 15.32 34.18 -56.63
CA ILE A 10 14.11 34.05 -55.82
C ILE A 10 13.58 32.61 -55.83
N CYS A 11 13.54 31.95 -56.99
CA CYS A 11 13.15 30.53 -57.07
C CYS A 11 14.12 29.62 -56.31
N MET A 12 15.43 29.89 -56.35
CA MET A 12 16.44 29.13 -55.61
C MET A 12 16.28 29.32 -54.09
N LEU A 13 16.00 30.53 -53.64
CA LEU A 13 15.74 30.85 -52.23
C LEU A 13 14.45 30.21 -51.72
N ILE A 14 13.39 30.22 -52.52
CA ILE A 14 12.12 29.55 -52.17
C ILE A 14 12.32 28.03 -52.11
N PHE A 15 13.08 27.45 -53.05
CA PHE A 15 13.39 26.03 -53.07
C PHE A 15 14.24 25.62 -51.85
N TRP A 16 15.23 26.44 -51.46
CA TRP A 16 16.01 26.24 -50.23
C TRP A 16 15.17 26.36 -48.96
N PHE A 17 14.22 27.29 -48.92
CA PHE A 17 13.32 27.48 -47.78
C PHE A 17 12.34 26.30 -47.62
N PHE A 18 11.90 25.68 -48.72
CA PHE A 18 11.07 24.47 -48.67
C PHE A 18 11.88 23.20 -48.37
N ALA A 19 13.11 23.09 -48.88
CA ALA A 19 13.98 21.94 -48.63
C ALA A 19 14.43 21.84 -47.16
N SER A 20 14.65 22.97 -46.47
CA SER A 20 15.03 22.98 -45.05
C SER A 20 13.90 22.56 -44.10
N ASN A 21 12.64 22.79 -44.48
CA ASN A 21 11.48 22.38 -43.67
C ASN A 21 11.11 20.90 -43.83
N LEU A 22 11.59 20.20 -44.87
CA LEU A 22 11.34 18.77 -45.06
C LEU A 22 12.26 17.87 -44.22
N ILE A 23 13.34 18.41 -43.67
CA ILE A 23 14.34 17.65 -42.88
C ILE A 23 14.02 17.69 -41.37
N ALA A 24 13.09 18.53 -40.93
CA ALA A 24 12.67 18.67 -39.53
C ALA A 24 11.66 17.59 -39.08
N GLY A 25 11.79 16.36 -39.61
CA GLY A 25 10.75 15.34 -39.56
C GLY A 25 11.19 13.98 -39.03
N SER A 26 12.13 13.91 -38.09
CA SER A 26 12.33 12.71 -37.27
C SER A 26 13.10 13.04 -35.99
N ALA A 27 12.48 13.82 -35.10
CA ALA A 27 12.91 13.79 -33.71
C ALA A 27 12.54 12.40 -33.17
N SER A 28 13.54 11.51 -33.08
CA SER A 28 13.41 10.28 -32.31
C SER A 28 13.08 10.69 -30.89
N SER A 29 11.81 10.53 -30.46
CA SER A 29 11.46 10.75 -29.07
C SER A 29 12.20 9.69 -28.24
N GLU A 30 13.24 10.09 -27.52
CA GLU A 30 13.87 9.21 -26.55
C GLU A 30 12.80 8.75 -25.56
N ILE A 31 12.66 7.43 -25.40
CA ILE A 31 11.73 6.86 -24.44
C ILE A 31 12.21 7.28 -23.04
N PRO A 32 11.39 7.98 -22.24
CA PRO A 32 11.80 8.41 -20.91
C PRO A 32 12.17 7.19 -20.05
N LEU A 33 13.38 7.20 -19.48
CA LEU A 33 13.79 6.17 -18.52
C LEU A 33 12.97 6.32 -17.23
N ILE A 34 12.34 5.24 -16.79
CA ILE A 34 11.66 5.20 -15.49
C ILE A 34 12.73 5.11 -14.40
N PRO A 35 12.76 6.03 -13.42
CA PRO A 35 13.70 5.98 -12.31
C PRO A 35 13.63 4.64 -11.57
N MET A 36 14.78 4.00 -11.32
CA MET A 36 14.86 2.73 -10.59
C MET A 36 14.11 2.79 -9.24
N LYS A 37 14.19 3.92 -8.54
CA LYS A 37 13.49 4.15 -7.27
C LYS A 37 11.98 3.93 -7.34
N ASP A 38 11.35 4.12 -8.50
CA ASP A 38 9.89 3.94 -8.64
C ASP A 38 9.48 2.47 -8.62
N PHE A 39 10.43 1.55 -8.88
CA PHE A 39 10.20 0.10 -8.77
C PHE A 39 10.45 -0.45 -7.37
N PHE A 40 11.16 0.30 -6.51
CA PHE A 40 11.56 -0.16 -5.16
C PHE A 40 10.87 0.63 -4.03
N LYS A 41 10.15 1.71 -4.35
CA LYS A 41 9.37 2.45 -3.34
C LYS A 41 8.13 1.66 -2.93
N ASN A 42 7.67 1.90 -1.71
CA ASN A 42 6.36 1.41 -1.30
C ASN A 42 5.26 2.03 -2.19
N PRO A 43 4.19 1.26 -2.49
CA PRO A 43 3.04 1.78 -3.20
C PRO A 43 2.30 2.83 -2.36
N GLU A 44 1.59 3.75 -3.01
CA GLU A 44 0.88 4.83 -2.30
C GLU A 44 -0.25 4.32 -1.41
N LYS A 45 -1.07 3.38 -1.90
CA LYS A 45 -2.11 2.68 -1.14
C LYS A 45 -2.29 1.26 -1.67
N ILE A 46 -2.39 0.26 -0.79
CA ILE A 46 -2.66 -1.13 -1.14
C ILE A 46 -3.55 -1.83 -0.11
N SER A 47 -3.96 -3.06 -0.43
CA SER A 47 -4.67 -3.96 0.49
C SER A 47 -5.93 -3.31 1.06
N PHE A 48 -6.78 -2.76 0.20
CA PHE A 48 -8.05 -2.16 0.62
C PHE A 48 -9.00 -3.23 1.18
N SER A 49 -9.73 -2.86 2.23
CA SER A 49 -10.83 -3.64 2.77
C SER A 49 -11.95 -2.70 3.20
N LEU A 50 -13.19 -3.20 3.12
CA LEU A 50 -14.40 -2.50 3.52
C LEU A 50 -14.79 -2.94 4.93
N SER A 51 -15.23 -2.01 5.78
CA SER A 51 -15.81 -2.36 7.07
C SER A 51 -17.07 -3.23 6.89
N PRO A 52 -17.45 -4.07 7.87
CA PRO A 52 -18.60 -4.97 7.72
C PRO A 52 -19.93 -4.22 7.44
N ASP A 53 -20.10 -3.03 8.01
CA ASP A 53 -21.25 -2.14 7.73
C ASP A 53 -21.14 -1.32 6.44
N GLY A 54 -20.03 -1.41 5.71
CA GLY A 54 -19.83 -0.70 4.46
C GLY A 54 -19.60 0.80 4.60
N THR A 55 -19.18 1.30 5.76
CA THR A 55 -19.04 2.75 6.01
C THR A 55 -17.60 3.26 5.97
N TYR A 56 -16.59 2.40 6.08
CA TYR A 56 -15.18 2.76 6.08
C TYR A 56 -14.34 1.90 5.12
N TRP A 57 -13.34 2.54 4.51
CA TRP A 57 -12.18 1.86 3.94
C TRP A 57 -11.09 1.72 4.99
N ALA A 58 -10.45 0.56 5.04
CA ALA A 58 -9.11 0.42 5.57
C ALA A 58 -8.15 0.08 4.42
N PHE A 59 -6.89 0.52 4.53
CA PHE A 59 -5.83 0.22 3.55
C PHE A 59 -4.45 0.40 4.19
N LEU A 60 -3.43 -0.17 3.56
CA LEU A 60 -2.04 0.10 3.89
C LEU A 60 -1.54 1.29 3.07
N GLN A 61 -0.90 2.25 3.73
CA GLN A 61 -0.25 3.41 3.12
C GLN A 61 1.08 3.67 3.83
N PRO A 62 2.12 4.17 3.11
CA PRO A 62 3.40 4.48 3.74
C PRO A 62 3.27 5.60 4.78
N TRP A 63 3.86 5.38 5.95
CA TRP A 63 4.24 6.42 6.89
C TRP A 63 5.69 6.20 7.25
N GLU A 64 6.51 7.25 7.12
CA GLU A 64 7.97 7.12 7.02
C GLU A 64 8.36 6.12 5.92
N ASN A 65 9.04 5.03 6.29
CA ASN A 65 9.51 3.99 5.35
C ASN A 65 8.76 2.66 5.53
N ARG A 66 7.59 2.65 6.19
CA ARG A 66 6.81 1.44 6.46
C ARG A 66 5.34 1.58 6.15
N LEU A 67 4.74 0.48 5.69
CA LEU A 67 3.31 0.37 5.47
C LEU A 67 2.56 0.28 6.80
N ASN A 68 1.64 1.21 6.98
CA ASN A 68 0.81 1.35 8.17
C ASN A 68 -0.68 1.30 7.78
N ILE A 69 -1.52 0.89 8.72
CA ILE A 69 -2.97 0.84 8.52
C ILE A 69 -3.54 2.24 8.64
N HIS A 70 -4.34 2.59 7.64
CA HIS A 70 -5.08 3.83 7.56
C HIS A 70 -6.56 3.51 7.36
N VAL A 71 -7.43 4.35 7.93
CA VAL A 71 -8.89 4.24 7.84
C VAL A 71 -9.44 5.55 7.31
N GLN A 72 -10.44 5.45 6.43
CA GLN A 72 -11.09 6.59 5.80
C GLN A 72 -12.58 6.29 5.71
N LYS A 73 -13.42 7.20 6.19
CA LYS A 73 -14.87 7.07 6.00
C LYS A 73 -15.20 7.25 4.52
N ILE A 74 -16.12 6.44 4.00
CA ILE A 74 -16.55 6.54 2.59
C ILE A 74 -17.12 7.93 2.33
N GLU A 75 -16.84 8.47 1.13
CA GLU A 75 -17.21 9.82 0.70
C GLU A 75 -16.54 10.98 1.47
N GLU A 76 -15.68 10.71 2.45
CA GLU A 76 -14.90 11.73 3.15
C GLU A 76 -13.43 11.70 2.71
N GLU A 77 -12.77 12.86 2.66
CA GLU A 77 -11.34 12.96 2.29
C GLU A 77 -10.40 12.67 3.47
N LYS A 78 -10.91 12.73 4.70
CA LYS A 78 -10.10 12.61 5.91
C LYS A 78 -9.63 11.17 6.12
N ILE A 79 -8.32 11.00 6.15
CA ILE A 79 -7.66 9.71 6.44
C ILE A 79 -7.07 9.75 7.85
N ILE A 80 -7.28 8.68 8.61
CA ILE A 80 -6.73 8.48 9.95
C ILE A 80 -5.74 7.33 9.91
N ARG A 81 -4.49 7.57 10.30
CA ARG A 81 -3.50 6.49 10.52
C ARG A 81 -3.71 5.90 11.92
N ILE A 82 -3.89 4.59 12.02
CA ILE A 82 -4.19 3.92 13.30
C ILE A 82 -3.01 3.11 13.88
N THR A 83 -1.98 2.83 13.07
CA THR A 83 -0.73 2.17 13.50
C THR A 83 0.50 3.07 13.32
N GLU A 84 1.58 2.77 14.03
CA GLU A 84 2.83 3.57 14.05
C GLU A 84 4.09 2.72 13.85
N ALA A 85 4.03 1.77 12.93
CA ALA A 85 5.16 0.92 12.59
C ALA A 85 6.31 1.70 11.94
N THR A 86 7.52 1.60 12.51
CA THR A 86 8.76 2.19 11.99
C THR A 86 9.79 1.13 11.56
N GLU A 87 9.79 -0.03 12.23
CA GLU A 87 10.81 -1.06 12.01
C GLU A 87 10.43 -2.06 10.92
N ARG A 88 9.16 -2.46 10.85
CA ARG A 88 8.62 -3.52 9.97
C ARG A 88 7.26 -3.14 9.44
N ASP A 89 6.93 -3.55 8.23
CA ASP A 89 5.60 -3.31 7.67
C ASP A 89 4.55 -4.08 8.47
N ILE A 90 3.32 -3.56 8.50
CA ILE A 90 2.17 -4.37 8.90
C ILE A 90 2.00 -5.49 7.87
N ALA A 91 2.10 -6.75 8.30
CA ALA A 91 2.10 -7.89 7.39
C ALA A 91 0.70 -8.22 6.84
N GLY A 92 -0.33 -7.89 7.62
CA GLY A 92 -1.72 -8.08 7.22
C GLY A 92 -2.65 -7.59 8.32
N TYR A 93 -3.89 -7.31 7.94
CA TYR A 93 -4.92 -6.86 8.86
C TYR A 93 -6.31 -7.28 8.38
N LEU A 94 -7.29 -7.25 9.28
CA LEU A 94 -8.70 -7.40 8.95
C LEU A 94 -9.59 -6.58 9.89
N TRP A 95 -10.86 -6.43 9.50
CA TRP A 95 -11.91 -5.89 10.33
C TRP A 95 -12.45 -6.99 11.25
N ALA A 96 -12.24 -6.86 12.56
CA ALA A 96 -12.85 -7.80 13.51
C ALA A 96 -14.31 -7.43 13.81
N ASN A 97 -14.64 -6.14 13.73
CA ASN A 97 -16.01 -5.61 13.73
C ASN A 97 -16.00 -4.19 13.14
N ASN A 98 -17.12 -3.46 13.18
CA ASN A 98 -17.23 -2.11 12.61
C ASN A 98 -16.28 -1.05 13.22
N ASN A 99 -15.72 -1.30 14.40
CA ASN A 99 -14.89 -0.32 15.12
C ASN A 99 -13.45 -0.79 15.36
N ARG A 100 -13.11 -2.05 15.07
CA ARG A 100 -11.86 -2.65 15.53
C ARG A 100 -11.13 -3.40 14.42
N ILE A 101 -9.87 -3.08 14.26
CA ILE A 101 -8.94 -3.72 13.34
C ILE A 101 -8.04 -4.66 14.12
N VAL A 102 -7.88 -5.88 13.62
CA VAL A 102 -6.88 -6.84 14.09
C VAL A 102 -5.77 -6.95 13.04
N TYR A 103 -4.52 -6.96 13.46
CA TYR A 103 -3.38 -7.00 12.55
C TYR A 103 -2.22 -7.84 13.08
N ALA A 104 -1.39 -8.30 12.16
CA ALA A 104 -0.20 -9.11 12.43
C ALA A 104 1.07 -8.31 12.13
N GLN A 105 2.04 -8.40 13.04
CA GLN A 105 3.37 -7.81 12.86
C GLN A 105 4.44 -8.66 13.55
N ASP A 106 5.58 -8.83 12.88
CA ASP A 106 6.77 -9.47 13.44
C ASP A 106 7.69 -8.45 14.11
N GLU A 107 8.71 -8.91 14.83
CA GLU A 107 9.74 -8.05 15.38
C GLU A 107 11.08 -8.38 14.72
N ALA A 108 11.74 -7.37 14.16
CA ALA A 108 13.07 -7.52 13.55
C ALA A 108 13.21 -8.66 12.50
N GLY A 109 12.12 -9.10 11.87
CA GLY A 109 12.15 -10.16 10.86
C GLY A 109 12.26 -11.58 11.41
N ASP A 110 11.92 -11.80 12.69
CA ASP A 110 11.96 -13.13 13.30
C ASP A 110 10.82 -14.07 12.83
N GLU A 111 9.88 -13.55 12.04
CA GLU A 111 8.67 -14.21 11.54
C GLU A 111 7.74 -14.79 12.62
N ASN A 112 7.94 -14.43 13.88
CA ASN A 112 7.04 -14.76 14.99
C ASN A 112 5.99 -13.66 15.12
N TYR A 113 5.06 -13.65 14.16
CA TYR A 113 3.98 -12.70 14.16
C TYR A 113 3.20 -12.73 15.47
N LYS A 114 3.04 -11.55 16.07
CA LYS A 114 2.10 -11.29 17.16
C LYS A 114 0.84 -10.68 16.58
N ILE A 115 -0.30 -10.97 17.21
CA ILE A 115 -1.59 -10.37 16.87
C ILE A 115 -1.83 -9.17 17.77
N TYR A 116 -2.22 -8.08 17.15
CA TYR A 116 -2.55 -6.81 17.77
C TYR A 116 -3.97 -6.41 17.39
N ALA A 117 -4.57 -5.55 18.19
CA ALA A 117 -5.84 -4.91 17.88
C ALA A 117 -5.78 -3.41 18.16
N VAL A 118 -6.53 -2.62 17.42
CA VAL A 118 -6.64 -1.17 17.55
C VAL A 118 -8.00 -0.71 17.05
N ASP A 119 -8.56 0.33 17.67
CA ASP A 119 -9.81 0.92 17.20
C ASP A 119 -9.57 1.80 15.96
N ILE A 120 -10.61 2.05 15.17
CA ILE A 120 -10.52 2.79 13.91
C ILE A 120 -10.13 4.26 14.06
N ASP A 121 -10.17 4.79 15.29
CA ASP A 121 -9.67 6.11 15.65
C ASP A 121 -8.20 6.12 16.11
N GLY A 122 -7.56 4.95 16.16
CA GLY A 122 -6.19 4.74 16.63
C GLY A 122 -6.06 4.50 18.14
N SER A 123 -7.15 4.53 18.89
CA SER A 123 -7.16 4.28 20.33
C SER A 123 -7.21 2.79 20.68
N ASN A 124 -7.16 2.46 21.97
CA ASN A 124 -7.32 1.11 22.52
C ASN A 124 -6.42 0.04 21.88
N ARG A 125 -5.19 0.43 21.50
CA ARG A 125 -4.19 -0.49 20.97
C ARG A 125 -3.83 -1.55 22.01
N LYS A 126 -3.80 -2.81 21.59
CA LYS A 126 -3.53 -3.96 22.46
C LYS A 126 -2.75 -5.04 21.72
N THR A 127 -1.78 -5.64 22.39
CA THR A 127 -1.20 -6.93 21.97
C THR A 127 -2.08 -8.05 22.50
N LEU A 128 -2.68 -8.84 21.62
CA LEU A 128 -3.58 -9.95 21.98
C LEU A 128 -2.80 -11.24 22.28
N THR A 129 -1.63 -11.40 21.67
CA THR A 129 -0.77 -12.58 21.88
C THR A 129 0.63 -12.18 22.35
N PRO A 130 0.80 -11.65 23.58
CA PRO A 130 2.08 -11.18 24.10
C PRO A 130 2.97 -12.34 24.58
N PHE A 131 3.18 -13.32 23.70
CA PHE A 131 3.98 -14.50 23.99
C PHE A 131 5.27 -14.45 23.18
N GLU A 132 6.39 -14.70 23.84
CA GLU A 132 7.69 -14.78 23.17
C GLU A 132 7.89 -16.15 22.53
N GLU A 133 8.58 -16.17 21.39
CA GLU A 133 8.88 -17.39 20.61
C GLU A 133 7.65 -18.23 20.23
N VAL A 134 6.48 -17.58 20.09
CA VAL A 134 5.23 -18.19 19.63
C VAL A 134 4.88 -17.61 18.27
N LYS A 135 4.61 -18.50 17.32
CA LYS A 135 4.06 -18.14 16.02
C LYS A 135 2.55 -18.20 16.06
N VAL A 136 1.92 -17.12 15.61
CA VAL A 136 0.46 -17.00 15.53
C VAL A 136 0.04 -16.88 14.08
N GLN A 137 -1.07 -17.54 13.71
CA GLN A 137 -1.74 -17.29 12.43
C GLN A 137 -3.24 -17.07 12.67
N LEU A 138 -3.81 -16.18 11.89
CA LEU A 138 -5.25 -15.96 11.87
C LEU A 138 -5.93 -17.11 11.11
N ILE A 139 -7.02 -17.64 11.66
CA ILE A 139 -7.84 -18.67 11.00
C ILE A 139 -9.14 -18.07 10.48
N ASP A 140 -9.89 -17.42 11.35
CA ASP A 140 -11.26 -16.98 11.09
C ASP A 140 -11.59 -15.78 12.01
N ASP A 141 -12.22 -14.74 11.46
CA ASP A 141 -12.65 -13.54 12.18
C ASP A 141 -14.00 -13.72 12.89
N LEU A 142 -14.70 -14.83 12.63
CA LEU A 142 -16.00 -15.16 13.19
C LEU A 142 -17.01 -14.04 12.98
N GLU A 143 -17.39 -13.73 11.74
CA GLU A 143 -18.31 -12.63 11.36
C GLU A 143 -19.55 -12.45 12.27
N ASN A 144 -20.10 -13.54 12.84
CA ASN A 144 -21.27 -13.50 13.73
C ASN A 144 -20.93 -13.35 15.24
N ASN A 145 -19.67 -13.14 15.58
CA ASN A 145 -19.17 -12.99 16.94
C ASN A 145 -18.20 -11.79 17.00
N PRO A 146 -18.70 -10.59 17.32
CA PRO A 146 -17.93 -9.35 17.18
C PRO A 146 -16.81 -9.18 18.21
N ASP A 147 -16.67 -10.12 19.16
CA ASP A 147 -15.74 -10.04 20.29
C ASP A 147 -14.66 -11.12 20.26
N GLU A 148 -14.79 -12.15 19.42
CA GLU A 148 -13.89 -13.29 19.42
C GLU A 148 -13.43 -13.65 18.01
N MET A 149 -12.27 -14.30 17.91
CA MET A 149 -11.74 -14.81 16.65
C MET A 149 -11.00 -16.12 16.87
N LEU A 150 -10.75 -16.87 15.79
CA LEU A 150 -9.94 -18.08 15.81
C LEU A 150 -8.53 -17.82 15.31
N ILE A 151 -7.56 -18.30 16.08
CA ILE A 151 -6.14 -18.26 15.73
C ILE A 151 -5.51 -19.63 15.92
N THR A 152 -4.40 -19.89 15.23
CA THR A 152 -3.48 -20.97 15.61
C THR A 152 -2.32 -20.40 16.42
N MET A 153 -1.84 -21.17 17.41
CA MET A 153 -0.57 -20.90 18.06
C MET A 153 0.20 -22.18 18.31
N ASN A 154 1.54 -22.11 18.22
CA ASN A 154 2.43 -23.19 18.63
C ASN A 154 2.91 -23.05 20.09
N LYS A 155 2.09 -22.42 20.95
CA LYS A 155 2.43 -22.05 22.32
C LYS A 155 2.70 -23.26 23.24
N ARG A 156 1.96 -24.36 23.05
CA ARG A 156 2.12 -25.58 23.87
C ARG A 156 3.41 -26.33 23.52
N ASP A 157 3.70 -26.44 22.24
CA ASP A 157 4.88 -27.12 21.69
C ASP A 157 5.19 -26.48 20.33
N LYS A 158 6.43 -25.99 20.14
CA LYS A 158 6.84 -25.23 18.94
C LYS A 158 6.61 -25.99 17.61
N ARG A 159 6.47 -27.33 17.65
CA ARG A 159 6.27 -28.20 16.49
C ARG A 159 4.81 -28.33 16.04
N PHE A 160 3.85 -28.00 16.91
CA PHE A 160 2.43 -28.23 16.67
C PHE A 160 1.62 -26.94 16.85
N TYR A 161 0.64 -26.72 15.98
CA TYR A 161 -0.26 -25.58 16.07
C TYR A 161 -1.61 -26.06 16.63
N ASP A 162 -2.00 -25.50 17.76
CA ASP A 162 -3.34 -25.70 18.34
C ASP A 162 -4.23 -24.52 17.94
N VAL A 163 -5.53 -24.78 17.82
CA VAL A 163 -6.54 -23.75 17.58
C VAL A 163 -6.98 -23.14 18.91
N TYR A 164 -6.99 -21.82 18.98
CA TYR A 164 -7.48 -21.04 20.11
C TYR A 164 -8.59 -20.13 19.64
N ARG A 165 -9.56 -19.92 20.53
CA ARG A 165 -10.46 -18.77 20.43
C ARG A 165 -9.95 -17.69 21.36
N ILE A 166 -9.77 -16.49 20.85
CA ILE A 166 -9.29 -15.33 21.62
C ILE A 166 -10.35 -14.23 21.60
N ASN A 167 -10.33 -13.37 22.61
CA ASN A 167 -11.16 -12.18 22.63
C ASN A 167 -10.38 -10.98 22.07
N ILE A 168 -10.96 -10.26 21.10
CA ILE A 168 -10.27 -9.19 20.36
C ILE A 168 -9.97 -7.94 21.21
N ASN A 169 -10.55 -7.86 22.41
CA ASN A 169 -10.38 -6.73 23.32
C ASN A 169 -9.31 -6.98 24.38
N ASN A 170 -9.15 -8.22 24.84
CA ASN A 170 -8.28 -8.54 25.98
C ASN A 170 -7.26 -9.67 25.77
N GLY A 171 -7.37 -10.47 24.71
CA GLY A 171 -6.42 -11.55 24.37
C GLY A 171 -6.77 -12.89 24.99
#